data_AF-A0A9W6I6T3-F1
#
_entry.id   AF-A0A9W6I6T3-F1
#
_cell.length_a   1.000
_cell.length_b   1.000
_cell.length_c   1.000
_cell.angle_alpha   90.00
_cell.angle_beta   90.00
_cell.angle_gamma   90.00
#
_symmetry.space_group_name_H-M   'P 1'
#
loop_
_entity.id
_entity.type
_entity.pdbx_description
1 polymer ?
#
loop_
_entity_poly.entity_id
_entity_poly.type
_entity_poly.pdbx_seq_one_letter_code
_entity_poly.pdbx_strand_id
1 'polypeptide(L)'
;MRYFNATGWTAVFTGTDTEIGRMRDVEAWDPKTGTALVVNPQRGVLRPVTDYSDFSHLEQANRVVSALPGGGWHVHWNDEGGAPLTEPVLDWLITSNGRATPITVDETGLVDTAELADKVIPPGEDLPDV
;
A
#
# COMPACT_ATOMS: atom_id res chain seq x y z
N MET A 1 1.21 -7.41 2.42
CA MET A 1 0.75 -6.03 2.16
C MET A 1 1.90 -5.24 1.54
N ARG A 2 1.72 -4.69 0.34
CA ARG A 2 2.63 -3.66 -0.18
C ARG A 2 2.17 -2.33 0.40
N TYR A 3 3.01 -1.71 1.20
CA TYR A 3 2.66 -0.47 1.89
C TYR A 3 2.62 0.68 0.89
N PHE A 4 1.49 1.38 0.83
CA PHE A 4 1.45 2.68 0.18
C PHE A 4 2.07 3.70 1.12
N ASN A 5 3.01 4.50 0.63
CA ASN A 5 3.54 5.61 1.43
C ASN A 5 3.77 6.86 0.58
N ALA A 6 3.94 7.99 1.27
CA ALA A 6 3.95 9.32 0.66
C ALA A 6 5.11 9.52 -0.34
N THR A 7 6.25 8.86 -0.11
CA THR A 7 7.46 9.05 -0.90
C THR A 7 7.68 7.97 -1.96
N GLY A 8 7.04 6.80 -1.80
CA GLY A 8 7.30 5.60 -2.60
C GLY A 8 8.58 4.87 -2.17
N TRP A 9 9.03 5.06 -0.93
CA TRP A 9 10.26 4.45 -0.42
C TRP A 9 10.10 3.97 1.01
N THR A 10 10.67 2.81 1.30
CA THR A 10 10.72 2.23 2.64
C THR A 10 12.19 2.01 2.99
N ALA A 11 12.58 2.37 4.21
CA ALA A 11 13.88 2.07 4.77
C ALA A 11 13.85 0.69 5.43
N VAL A 12 14.82 -0.15 5.08
CA VAL A 12 14.99 -1.50 5.63
C VAL A 12 16.17 -1.52 6.59
N PHE A 13 15.97 -2.15 7.75
CA PHE A 13 16.93 -2.27 8.82
C PHE A 13 17.22 -3.75 9.09
N THR A 14 18.49 -4.12 9.23
CA THR A 14 18.91 -5.53 9.42
C THR A 14 18.64 -6.05 10.84
N GLY A 15 18.50 -5.16 11.82
CA GLY A 15 18.38 -5.51 13.23
C GLY A 15 16.98 -5.94 13.65
N THR A 16 16.90 -6.86 14.61
CA THR A 16 15.73 -7.02 15.50
C THR A 16 15.74 -6.03 16.66
N ASP A 17 16.86 -5.34 16.87
CA ASP A 17 17.20 -4.68 18.13
C ASP A 17 17.15 -3.15 18.04
N THR A 18 16.65 -2.60 16.94
CA THR A 18 16.38 -1.16 16.87
C THR A 18 14.95 -0.85 17.24
N GLU A 19 14.83 0.22 18.04
CA GLU A 19 13.57 0.79 18.51
C GLU A 19 12.60 1.22 17.37
N ILE A 20 13.08 1.16 16.13
CA ILE A 20 12.41 1.58 14.90
C ILE A 20 11.91 0.41 14.04
N GLY A 21 12.01 -0.85 14.47
CA GLY A 21 11.49 -1.98 13.70
C GLY A 21 12.19 -2.19 12.33
N ARG A 22 11.94 -3.35 11.69
CA ARG A 22 12.70 -3.76 10.49
C ARG A 22 12.42 -2.96 9.22
N MET A 23 11.24 -2.35 9.12
CA MET A 23 10.83 -1.56 7.96
C MET A 23 10.10 -0.31 8.44
N ARG A 24 10.45 0.85 7.85
CA ARG A 24 9.79 2.14 8.10
C ARG A 24 9.61 2.91 6.82
N ASP A 25 8.48 3.58 6.69
CA ASP A 25 8.25 4.48 5.57
C ASP A 25 9.22 5.66 5.62
N VAL A 26 9.78 5.99 4.45
CA VAL A 26 10.52 7.24 4.29
C VAL A 26 9.50 8.36 4.22
N GLU A 27 9.59 9.31 5.14
CA GLU A 27 8.64 10.42 5.26
C GLU A 27 9.10 11.65 4.47
N ALA A 28 10.41 11.81 4.34
CA ALA A 28 11.00 12.95 3.66
C ALA A 28 12.44 12.67 3.21
N TRP A 29 13.01 13.64 2.49
CA TRP A 29 14.40 13.68 2.09
C TRP A 29 15.05 14.93 2.68
N ASP A 30 16.25 14.80 3.25
CA ASP A 30 17.04 15.95 3.67
C ASP A 30 17.39 16.79 2.42
N PRO A 31 17.01 18.07 2.36
CA PRO A 31 17.20 18.88 1.16
C PRO A 31 18.66 19.25 0.87
N LYS A 32 19.56 19.10 1.85
CA LYS A 32 20.99 19.40 1.71
C LYS A 32 21.78 18.15 1.33
N THR A 33 21.53 17.02 2.00
CA THR A 33 22.31 15.80 1.78
C THR A 33 21.64 14.81 0.85
N GLY A 34 20.33 14.95 0.62
CA GLY A 34 19.53 13.97 -0.12
C GLY A 34 19.30 12.66 0.67
N THR A 35 19.55 12.65 1.99
CA THR A 35 19.40 11.45 2.81
C THR A 35 17.92 11.20 3.13
N ALA A 36 17.48 9.94 3.05
CA ALA A 36 16.14 9.56 3.47
C ALA A 36 15.94 9.81 4.97
N LEU A 37 14.76 10.31 5.33
CA LEU A 37 14.36 10.59 6.70
C LEU A 37 13.21 9.68 7.11
N VAL A 38 13.32 9.09 8.30
CA VAL A 38 12.26 8.28 8.94
C VAL A 38 11.84 8.92 10.26
N VAL A 39 10.61 8.67 10.71
CA VAL A 39 10.18 9.10 12.05
C VAL A 39 10.85 8.24 13.11
N ASN A 40 11.47 8.90 14.10
CA ASN A 40 11.82 8.30 15.37
C ASN A 40 10.55 8.30 16.27
N PRO A 41 9.93 7.14 16.55
CA PRO A 41 8.64 7.10 17.24
C PRO A 41 8.73 7.51 18.71
N GLN A 42 9.90 7.38 19.36
CA GLN A 42 10.09 7.76 20.75
C GLN A 42 10.09 9.28 20.93
N ARG A 43 10.62 10.00 19.93
CA ARG A 43 10.79 11.47 19.99
C ARG A 43 9.83 12.23 19.09
N GLY A 44 9.15 11.56 18.16
CA GLY A 44 8.27 12.20 17.19
C GLY A 44 9.00 13.17 16.24
N VAL A 45 10.26 12.88 15.91
CA VAL A 45 11.09 13.72 15.03
C VAL A 45 11.62 12.93 13.84
N LEU A 46 11.85 13.62 12.72
CA LEU A 46 12.54 13.04 11.57
C LEU A 46 14.02 12.85 11.89
N ARG A 47 14.55 11.68 11.56
CA ARG A 47 15.98 11.37 11.63
C ARG A 47 16.48 10.76 10.33
N PRO A 48 17.72 11.07 9.91
CA PRO A 48 18.37 10.40 8.80
C PRO A 48 18.45 8.89 9.02
N VAL A 49 18.16 8.09 7.99
CA VAL A 49 18.33 6.63 8.06
C VAL A 49 19.79 6.24 8.36
N THR A 50 20.75 7.06 7.93
CA THR A 50 22.18 6.87 8.18
C THR A 50 22.60 7.06 9.64
N ASP A 51 21.74 7.63 10.48
CA ASP A 51 22.00 7.73 11.94
C ASP A 51 21.83 6.38 12.65
N TYR A 52 21.22 5.40 11.98
CA TYR A 52 20.94 4.07 12.52
C TYR A 52 21.98 3.08 12.01
N SER A 53 22.71 2.45 12.93
CA SER A 53 23.82 1.55 12.61
C SER A 53 23.42 0.28 11.87
N ASP A 54 22.15 -0.09 11.94
CA ASP A 54 21.57 -1.27 11.30
C ASP A 54 20.77 -0.93 10.03
N PHE A 55 20.81 0.33 9.57
CA PHE A 55 20.25 0.68 8.27
C PHE A 55 20.92 -0.14 7.17
N SER A 56 20.10 -0.80 6.36
CA SER A 56 20.54 -1.68 5.29
C SER A 56 20.50 -0.98 3.94
N HIS A 57 19.31 -0.62 3.50
CA HIS A 57 19.05 -0.06 2.19
C HIS A 57 17.63 0.53 2.11
N LEU A 58 17.33 1.17 0.99
CA LEU A 58 15.99 1.59 0.65
C LEU A 58 15.37 0.60 -0.34
N GLU A 59 14.09 0.29 -0.14
CA GLU A 59 13.27 -0.45 -1.09
C GLU A 59 12.19 0.46 -1.66
N GLN A 60 11.83 0.23 -2.93
CA GLN A 60 10.71 0.94 -3.55
C GLN A 60 9.39 0.46 -2.95
N ALA A 61 8.61 1.44 -2.50
CA ALA A 61 7.22 1.28 -2.11
C ALA A 61 6.30 1.87 -3.19
N ASN A 62 5.02 1.48 -3.14
CA ASN A 62 4.04 2.07 -4.05
C ASN A 62 3.61 3.44 -3.52
N ARG A 63 3.94 4.51 -4.23
CA ARG A 63 3.34 5.83 -3.94
C ARG A 63 2.01 5.97 -4.65
N VAL A 64 0.93 6.27 -3.93
CA VAL A 64 -0.34 6.70 -4.54
C VAL A 64 -0.19 8.12 -5.08
N VAL A 65 -0.56 8.31 -6.35
CA VAL A 65 -0.52 9.60 -7.04
C VAL A 65 -1.91 10.12 -7.40
N SER A 66 -2.93 9.25 -7.41
CA SER A 66 -4.33 9.64 -7.64
C SER A 66 -5.29 8.57 -7.13
N ALA A 67 -6.56 8.96 -6.96
CA ALA A 67 -7.68 8.06 -6.77
C ALA A 67 -8.72 8.35 -7.87
N LEU A 68 -9.22 7.30 -8.53
CA LEU A 68 -10.27 7.41 -9.54
C LEU A 68 -11.54 6.70 -9.05
N PRO A 69 -12.75 7.22 -9.34
CA PRO A 69 -14.00 6.54 -9.00
C PRO A 69 -14.04 5.11 -9.55
N GLY A 70 -14.57 4.19 -8.74
CA GLY A 70 -14.70 2.77 -9.09
C GLY A 70 -15.55 2.53 -10.34
N GLY A 71 -16.51 3.41 -10.63
CA GLY A 71 -17.14 3.51 -11.95
C GLY A 71 -18.02 2.32 -12.35
N GLY A 72 -18.51 1.54 -11.38
CA GLY A 72 -19.35 0.36 -11.63
C GLY A 72 -18.57 -0.93 -11.92
N TRP A 73 -17.24 -0.89 -11.78
CA TRP A 73 -16.41 -2.08 -11.84
C TRP A 73 -16.64 -2.96 -10.62
N HIS A 74 -16.40 -4.26 -10.77
CA HIS A 74 -16.42 -5.23 -9.68
C HIS A 74 -15.12 -6.04 -9.69
N VAL A 75 -14.84 -6.68 -8.57
CA VAL A 75 -13.78 -7.68 -8.43
C VAL A 75 -14.38 -8.97 -7.91
N HIS A 76 -13.76 -10.09 -8.28
CA HIS A 76 -14.24 -11.42 -7.94
C HIS A 76 -13.11 -12.32 -7.46
N TRP A 77 -13.41 -13.10 -6.44
CA TRP A 77 -12.59 -14.17 -5.89
C TRP A 77 -13.35 -15.48 -6.04
N ASN A 78 -12.69 -16.53 -6.50
CA ASN A 78 -13.31 -17.85 -6.63
C ASN A 78 -13.43 -18.56 -5.27
N ASP A 79 -12.57 -18.23 -4.31
CA ASP A 79 -12.50 -18.86 -2.99
C ASP A 79 -11.93 -17.89 -1.93
N GLU A 80 -12.73 -16.89 -1.56
CA GLU A 80 -12.43 -15.99 -0.44
C GLU A 80 -13.11 -16.53 0.83
N GLY A 81 -12.32 -17.02 1.78
CA GLY A 81 -12.88 -17.57 3.02
C GLY A 81 -13.72 -18.85 2.86
N GLY A 82 -13.57 -19.58 1.75
CA GLY A 82 -14.26 -20.85 1.49
C GLY A 82 -15.43 -20.76 0.49
N ALA A 83 -15.72 -19.57 -0.06
CA ALA A 83 -16.79 -19.35 -1.02
C ALA A 83 -16.43 -18.28 -2.07
N PRO A 84 -17.06 -18.32 -3.26
CA PRO A 84 -16.93 -17.22 -4.22
C PRO A 84 -17.46 -15.91 -3.63
N LEU A 85 -16.79 -14.81 -3.97
CA LEU A 85 -17.15 -13.47 -3.52
C LEU A 85 -17.03 -12.49 -4.68
N THR A 86 -18.02 -11.61 -4.84
CA THR A 86 -17.96 -10.51 -5.78
C THR A 86 -18.27 -9.21 -5.05
N GLU A 87 -17.38 -8.24 -5.16
CA GLU A 87 -17.53 -6.93 -4.51
C GLU A 87 -17.46 -5.78 -5.52
N PRO A 88 -18.20 -4.70 -5.29
CA PRO A 88 -18.06 -3.49 -6.09
C PRO A 88 -16.72 -2.81 -5.79
N VAL A 89 -16.08 -2.30 -6.84
CA VAL A 89 -14.95 -1.38 -6.70
C VAL A 89 -15.50 0.00 -6.34
N LEU A 90 -15.07 0.53 -5.20
CA LEU A 90 -15.39 1.88 -4.76
C LEU A 90 -14.53 2.92 -5.47
N ASP A 91 -13.22 2.70 -5.49
CA ASP A 91 -12.20 3.58 -6.06
C ASP A 91 -11.00 2.77 -6.57
N TRP A 92 -10.22 3.37 -7.46
CA TRP A 92 -8.94 2.88 -7.95
C TRP A 92 -7.82 3.76 -7.43
N LEU A 93 -6.89 3.19 -6.68
CA LEU A 93 -5.64 3.86 -6.34
C LEU A 93 -4.66 3.76 -7.51
N ILE A 94 -4.29 4.89 -8.08
CA ILE A 94 -3.27 4.97 -9.12
C ILE A 94 -1.93 5.20 -8.45
N THR A 95 -0.97 4.32 -8.70
CA THR A 95 0.38 4.41 -8.18
C THR A 95 1.32 5.10 -9.17
N SER A 96 2.42 5.63 -8.64
CA SER A 96 3.49 6.27 -9.43
C SER A 96 4.15 5.36 -10.48
N ASN A 97 4.05 4.03 -10.33
CA ASN A 97 4.51 3.07 -11.35
C ASN A 97 3.41 2.69 -12.36
N GLY A 98 2.26 3.38 -12.35
CA GLY A 98 1.18 3.20 -13.33
C GLY A 98 0.23 2.04 -13.03
N ARG A 99 0.30 1.42 -11.84
CA ARG A 99 -0.66 0.39 -11.42
C ARG A 99 -1.95 1.04 -10.94
N ALA A 100 -3.08 0.43 -11.26
CA ALA A 100 -4.38 0.72 -10.65
C ALA A 100 -4.73 -0.40 -9.67
N THR A 101 -4.88 -0.06 -8.39
CA THR A 101 -5.26 -0.99 -7.32
C THR A 101 -6.71 -0.73 -6.92
N PRO A 102 -7.62 -1.72 -7.04
CA PRO A 102 -9.01 -1.55 -6.64
C PRO A 102 -9.15 -1.48 -5.12
N ILE A 103 -10.07 -0.65 -4.65
CA ILE A 103 -10.54 -0.58 -3.27
C ILE A 103 -11.98 -1.09 -3.24
N THR A 104 -12.27 -2.02 -2.34
CA THR A 104 -13.60 -2.59 -2.15
C THR A 104 -14.11 -2.36 -0.74
N VAL A 105 -15.37 -2.71 -0.52
CA VAL A 105 -15.98 -2.75 0.79
C VAL A 105 -16.83 -4.01 0.90
N ASP A 106 -16.67 -4.73 2.00
CA ASP A 106 -17.47 -5.92 2.28
C ASP A 106 -18.83 -5.56 2.91
N GLU A 107 -19.67 -6.58 3.17
CA GLU A 107 -20.98 -6.40 3.78
C GLU A 107 -20.96 -5.84 5.21
N THR A 108 -19.82 -5.92 5.89
CA THR A 108 -19.62 -5.36 7.24
C THR A 108 -19.15 -3.91 7.22
N GLY A 109 -18.83 -3.39 6.04
CA GLY A 109 -18.27 -2.06 5.85
C GLY A 109 -16.74 -2.02 5.97
N LEU A 110 -16.06 -3.17 5.96
CA LEU A 110 -14.60 -3.23 5.97
C LEU A 110 -14.07 -2.84 4.59
N VAL A 111 -13.19 -1.85 4.55
CA VAL A 111 -12.55 -1.38 3.31
C VAL A 111 -11.16 -1.99 3.18
N ASP A 112 -10.87 -2.61 2.05
CA ASP A 112 -9.54 -3.14 1.73
C ASP A 112 -9.20 -2.98 0.24
N THR A 113 -7.94 -3.26 -0.09
CA THR A 113 -7.46 -3.38 -1.46
C THR A 113 -7.76 -4.77 -2.01
N ALA A 114 -8.29 -4.83 -3.23
CA ALA A 114 -8.62 -6.09 -3.89
C ALA A 114 -7.55 -6.49 -4.94
N GLU A 115 -6.26 -6.32 -4.61
CA GLU A 115 -5.16 -6.70 -5.52
C GLU A 115 -5.08 -8.20 -5.79
N LEU A 116 -5.63 -9.01 -4.88
CA LEU A 116 -5.60 -10.46 -4.92
C LEU A 116 -6.86 -11.06 -5.57
N ALA A 117 -7.78 -10.24 -6.05
CA ALA A 117 -8.94 -10.72 -6.78
C ALA A 117 -8.52 -11.51 -8.02
N ASP A 118 -9.18 -12.63 -8.26
CA ASP A 118 -8.93 -13.49 -9.41
C ASP A 118 -9.37 -12.84 -10.72
N LYS A 119 -10.40 -11.99 -10.65
CA LYS A 119 -10.95 -11.29 -11.82
C LYS A 119 -11.38 -9.87 -11.48
N VAL A 120 -11.20 -8.99 -12.45
CA VAL A 120 -11.77 -7.63 -12.50
C VAL A 120 -12.85 -7.63 -13.57
N ILE A 121 -14.06 -7.19 -13.22
CA ILE A 121 -15.27 -7.29 -14.06
C ILE A 121 -15.68 -5.87 -14.50
N PRO A 122 -15.81 -5.61 -15.82
CA PRO A 122 -16.21 -4.29 -16.31
C PRO A 122 -17.66 -3.93 -15.96
N PRO A 123 -18.01 -2.63 -15.96
CA PRO A 123 -19.38 -2.19 -15.79
C PRO A 123 -20.27 -2.74 -16.91
N GLY A 124 -21.47 -3.22 -16.54
CA GLY A 124 -22.47 -3.72 -17.48
C GLY A 124 -22.29 -5.17 -17.93
N GLU A 125 -21.28 -5.87 -17.43
CA GLU A 125 -21.15 -7.32 -17.59
C GLU A 125 -21.91 -8.07 -16.50
N ASP A 126 -22.34 -9.29 -16.81
CA ASP A 126 -22.99 -10.16 -15.85
C ASP A 126 -22.00 -10.57 -14.75
N LEU A 127 -22.46 -10.48 -13.51
CA LEU A 127 -21.67 -10.91 -12.35
C LEU A 127 -21.69 -12.44 -12.24
N PRO A 128 -20.59 -13.07 -11.80
CA PRO A 128 -20.57 -14.49 -11.49
C PRO A 128 -21.61 -14.83 -10.42
N ASP A 129 -22.22 -16.01 -10.54
CA ASP A 129 -23.03 -16.58 -9.47
C ASP A 129 -22.15 -16.78 -8.22
N VAL A 130 -22.61 -16.26 -7.08
CA VAL A 130 -21.97 -16.37 -5.75
C VAL A 130 -22.72 -17.36 -4.86
#